data_AF-A0A3M5U3I6-F1
#
_entry.id   AF-A0A3M5U3I6-F1
#
_cell.length_a   1.000
_cell.length_b   1.000
_cell.length_c   1.000
_cell.angle_alpha   90.00
_cell.angle_beta   90.00
_cell.angle_gamma   90.00
#
_symmetry.space_group_name_H-M   'P 1'
#
loop_
_entity.id
_entity.type
_entity.pdbx_description
1 polymer ?
#
loop_
_entity_poly.entity_id
_entity_poly.type
_entity_poly.pdbx_seq_one_letter_code
_entity_poly.pdbx_strand_id
1 'polypeptide(L)' 'MWSDIFEWSPFDEHRDALQPKEITSATLPDDKHGHHVILLVWIVAETDKAFYQAFDVDFDVPESEE' A
#
# COMPACT_ATOMS: atom_id res chain seq x y z
N MET A 1 -15.58 15.02 10.22
CA MET A 1 -15.63 13.54 10.27
C MET A 1 -16.58 12.96 9.22
N TRP A 2 -17.69 13.64 8.86
CA TRP A 2 -18.61 13.20 7.81
C TRP A 2 -18.30 13.74 6.39
N SER A 3 -17.32 14.64 6.27
CA SER A 3 -16.92 15.30 5.02
C SER A 3 -15.98 14.48 4.14
N ASP A 4 -15.53 13.32 4.62
CA ASP A 4 -14.50 12.49 3.98
C ASP A 4 -15.06 11.22 3.34
N ILE A 5 -16.37 11.01 3.42
CA ILE A 5 -17.05 9.90 2.75
C ILE A 5 -17.33 10.36 1.32
N PHE A 6 -16.50 9.91 0.39
CA PHE A 6 -16.76 10.12 -1.04
C PHE A 6 -17.95 9.25 -1.45
N GLU A 7 -19.02 9.87 -1.96
CA GLU A 7 -20.21 9.19 -2.52
C GLU A 7 -19.90 8.35 -3.79
N TRP A 8 -18.66 8.37 -4.24
CA TRP A 8 -18.23 7.98 -5.57
C TRP A 8 -17.68 6.56 -5.51
N SER A 9 -18.59 5.58 -5.55
CA SER A 9 -18.29 4.15 -5.69
C SER A 9 -18.78 3.68 -7.07
N PRO A 10 -18.00 2.91 -7.85
CA PRO A 10 -16.74 2.23 -7.47
C PRO A 10 -15.47 3.06 -7.73
N PHE A 11 -14.39 2.73 -7.01
CA PHE A 11 -13.09 3.42 -7.10
C PHE A 11 -12.54 3.56 -8.53
N ASP A 12 -12.75 2.54 -9.37
CA ASP A 12 -12.16 2.44 -10.70
C ASP A 12 -12.64 3.52 -11.68
N GLU A 13 -13.85 4.05 -11.48
CA GLU A 13 -14.42 5.10 -12.34
C GLU A 13 -14.00 6.52 -11.91
N HIS A 14 -13.38 6.66 -10.73
CA HIS A 14 -13.12 7.94 -10.08
C HIS A 14 -11.72 8.03 -9.47
N ARG A 15 -10.76 7.29 -10.03
CA ARG A 15 -9.37 7.19 -9.52
C ARG A 15 -8.72 8.54 -9.26
N ASP A 16 -8.91 9.52 -10.14
CA ASP A 16 -8.31 10.86 -10.00
C ASP A 16 -8.92 11.63 -8.81
N ALA A 17 -10.21 11.44 -8.54
CA ALA A 17 -10.92 12.10 -7.43
C ALA A 17 -10.75 11.36 -6.09
N LEU A 18 -10.38 10.08 -6.12
CA LEU A 18 -10.21 9.20 -4.96
C LEU A 18 -8.75 8.87 -4.66
N GLN A 19 -7.82 9.72 -5.10
CA GLN A 19 -6.40 9.56 -4.79
C GLN A 19 -6.18 9.49 -3.26
N PRO A 20 -5.22 8.67 -2.79
CA PRO A 20 -4.85 8.65 -1.38
C PRO A 20 -4.46 10.06 -0.91
N LYS A 21 -5.00 10.48 0.23
CA LYS A 21 -4.63 11.78 0.83
C LYS A 21 -3.19 11.82 1.29
N GLU A 22 -2.66 10.67 1.70
CA GLU A 22 -1.30 10.50 2.18
C GLU A 22 -0.63 9.35 1.43
N ILE A 23 0.63 9.56 1.07
CA ILE A 23 1.50 8.56 0.45
C ILE A 23 2.65 8.32 1.40
N THR A 24 2.87 7.06 1.78
CA THR A 24 3.99 6.63 2.62
C THR A 24 4.96 5.83 1.77
N SER A 25 6.25 6.12 1.89
CA SER A 25 7.33 5.39 1.22
C SER A 25 8.29 4.78 2.24
N ALA A 26 8.99 3.72 1.82
CA ALA A 26 10.03 3.07 2.58
C ALA A 26 11.20 2.75 1.66
N THR A 27 12.43 2.80 2.20
CA THR A 27 13.62 2.35 1.48
C THR A 27 13.76 0.85 1.66
N LEU A 28 13.83 0.12 0.54
CA LEU A 28 14.11 -1.32 0.57
C LEU A 28 15.60 -1.57 0.91
N PRO A 29 15.92 -2.67 1.60
CA PRO A 29 17.32 -3.04 1.86
C PRO A 29 18.07 -3.31 0.55
N ASP A 30 19.33 -2.88 0.47
CA ASP A 30 20.18 -2.99 -0.73
C ASP A 30 20.99 -4.30 -0.80
N ASP A 31 20.94 -5.12 0.26
CA ASP A 31 21.66 -6.38 0.41
C ASP A 31 20.79 -7.63 0.17
N LYS A 32 19.59 -7.45 -0.40
CA LYS A 32 18.64 -8.54 -0.71
C LYS A 32 18.71 -8.90 -2.20
N HIS A 33 18.49 -10.18 -2.49
CA HIS A 33 18.56 -10.76 -3.83
C HIS A 33 17.45 -11.79 -4.04
N GLY A 34 16.84 -11.80 -5.21
CA GLY A 34 15.76 -12.71 -5.59
C GLY A 34 14.41 -12.45 -4.89
N HIS A 35 13.51 -13.42 -5.00
CA HIS A 35 12.14 -13.35 -4.49
C HIS A 35 12.04 -13.25 -2.97
N HIS A 36 11.27 -12.26 -2.51
CA HIS A 36 10.99 -11.96 -1.11
C HIS A 36 9.53 -11.52 -0.93
N VAL A 37 9.08 -11.47 0.33
CA VAL A 37 7.74 -10.98 0.68
C VAL A 37 7.86 -9.83 1.67
N ILE A 38 7.20 -8.71 1.37
CA ILE A 38 7.02 -7.59 2.29
C ILE A 38 5.64 -7.69 2.93
N LEU A 39 5.57 -7.59 4.26
CA LEU A 39 4.32 -7.53 5.01
C LEU A 39 4.11 -6.13 5.57
N LEU A 40 3.13 -5.40 5.02
CA LEU A 40 2.64 -4.16 5.60
C LEU A 40 1.61 -4.46 6.68
N VAL A 41 1.81 -3.87 7.86
CA VAL A 41 0.89 -3.97 8.99
C VAL A 41 0.36 -2.59 9.32
N TRP A 42 -0.94 -2.38 9.11
CA TRP A 42 -1.63 -1.17 9.52
C TRP A 42 -2.33 -1.42 10.86
N ILE A 43 -1.70 -0.95 11.93
CA ILE A 43 -2.21 -1.06 13.29
C ILE A 43 -3.32 0.00 13.49
N VAL A 44 -4.50 -0.45 13.91
CA VAL A 44 -5.62 0.44 14.20
C VAL A 44 -5.43 1.01 15.61
N ALA A 45 -5.22 2.31 15.69
CA ALA A 45 -4.96 3.01 16.95
C ALA A 45 -6.01 2.68 18.02
N GLU A 46 -5.56 2.52 19.27
CA GLU A 46 -6.40 2.25 20.45
C GLU A 46 -7.21 0.93 20.40
N THR A 47 -6.84 0.01 19.52
CA THR A 47 -7.44 -1.33 19.45
C THR A 47 -6.37 -2.42 19.42
N ASP A 48 -6.79 -3.67 19.56
CA ASP A 48 -5.98 -4.87 19.34
C ASP A 48 -6.08 -5.37 17.88
N LYS A 49 -6.51 -4.52 16.94
CA LYS A 49 -6.78 -4.88 15.54
C LYS A 49 -5.75 -4.28 14.59
N ALA A 50 -5.53 -4.96 13.47
CA ALA A 50 -4.68 -4.49 12.39
C ALA A 50 -5.13 -5.06 11.04
N PHE A 51 -4.81 -4.33 9.97
CA PHE A 51 -4.87 -4.84 8.59
C PHE A 51 -3.48 -5.33 8.16
N TYR A 52 -3.47 -6.39 7.36
CA TYR A 52 -2.25 -7.03 6.88
C TYR A 52 -2.30 -7.11 5.35
N GLN A 53 -1.25 -6.65 4.68
CA GLN A 53 -1.09 -6.74 3.24
C GLN A 53 0.28 -7.31 2.91
N ALA A 54 0.30 -8.38 2.12
CA ALA A 54 1.52 -8.96 1.60
C ALA A 54 1.80 -8.42 0.19
N PHE A 55 3.07 -8.21 -0.11
CA PHE A 55 3.59 -7.89 -1.43
C PHE A 55 4.69 -8.89 -1.76
N ASP A 56 4.50 -9.62 -2.84
CA ASP A 56 5.55 -10.41 -3.47
C ASP A 56 6.45 -9.46 -4.26
N VAL A 57 7.76 -9.53 -4.03
CA VAL A 57 8.75 -8.70 -4.72
C VAL A 57 9.93 -9.55 -5.16
N ASP A 58 10.60 -9.16 -6.23
CA ASP A 58 11.87 -9.75 -6.64
C ASP A 58 12.94 -8.67 -6.70
N PHE A 59 13.98 -8.80 -5.88
CA PHE A 59 15.06 -7.81 -5.77
C PHE A 59 16.03 -7.83 -6.95
N ASP A 60 15.96 -8.85 -7.80
CA ASP A 60 16.81 -8.96 -8.99
C ASP A 60 16.10 -8.47 -10.27
N VAL A 61 14.80 -8.12 -10.19
CA VAL A 61 14.01 -7.60 -11.31
C VAL A 61 13.83 -6.09 -11.17
N PRO A 62 14.16 -5.29 -12.21
CA PRO A 62 13.98 -3.84 -12.17
C PRO A 62 12.49 -3.44 -12.25
N GLU A 63 12.11 -2.38 -11.52
CA GLU A 63 10.73 -1.85 -11.38
C GLU A 63 10.00 -1.58 -12.71
N SER A 64 10.72 -1.42 -13.82
CA SER A 64 10.14 -1.10 -15.14
C SER A 64 9.53 -2.28 -15.90
N GLU A 65 9.61 -3.51 -15.38
CA GLU A 65 9.18 -4.72 -16.08
C GLU A 65 7.92 -5.40 -15.48
N GLU A 66 7.28 -4.80 -14.47
CA GLU A 66 6.02 -5.27 -13.87
C GLU A 66 4.76 -4.47 -14.32
#